data_AF-A0A7V3CFA7-F1
#
_entry.id   AF-A0A7V3CFA7-F1
#
_cell.length_a   1.000
_cell.length_b   1.000
_cell.length_c   1.000
_cell.angle_alpha   90.00
_cell.angle_beta   90.00
_cell.angle_gamma   90.00
#
_symmetry.space_group_name_H-M   'P 1'
#
loop_
_entity.id
_entity.type
_entity.pdbx_description
1 polymer ?
#
loop_
_entity_poly.entity_id
_entity_poly.type
_entity_poly.pdbx_seq_one_letter_code
_entity_poly.pdbx_strand_id
1 'polypeptide(L)'
;MKHVQKILAMVLVIGFPFGAESLGAQRHGTTETFHIDKAITKGEHRGLANYYRQQAKLYRLEAKNHDRMKIVYSNAHLHYGGSENVFKEHCTELSNLALQTAEQYDALAKEEDELGDR
;
A
#
# COMPACT_ATOMS: atom_id res chain seq x y z
N MET A 1 5.50 -17.74 54.44
CA MET A 1 5.57 -18.97 53.62
C MET A 1 5.68 -18.51 52.17
N LYS A 2 6.85 -18.66 51.50
CA LYS A 2 7.18 -19.82 50.65
C LYS A 2 6.16 -19.92 49.49
N HIS A 3 6.43 -19.87 48.18
CA HIS A 3 7.63 -20.09 47.37
C HIS A 3 7.26 -19.67 45.91
N VAL A 4 8.15 -18.97 45.18
CA VAL A 4 8.93 -19.49 44.03
C VAL A 4 8.15 -19.62 42.69
N GLN A 5 8.33 -18.62 41.84
CA GLN A 5 8.93 -18.73 40.50
C GLN A 5 8.87 -20.12 39.83
N LYS A 6 8.08 -20.27 38.77
CA LYS A 6 8.32 -21.31 37.76
C LYS A 6 8.22 -20.71 36.36
N ILE A 7 9.40 -20.30 35.89
CA ILE A 7 9.73 -20.23 34.46
C ILE A 7 9.65 -21.66 33.93
N LEU A 8 8.85 -21.89 32.89
CA LEU A 8 9.03 -23.06 32.04
C LEU A 8 9.21 -22.58 30.61
N ALA A 9 10.47 -22.30 30.30
CA ALA A 9 10.95 -22.25 28.93
C ALA A 9 10.91 -23.69 28.39
N MET A 10 10.10 -23.92 27.37
CA MET A 10 10.25 -25.10 26.52
C MET A 10 10.61 -24.60 25.12
N VAL A 11 11.90 -24.33 24.96
CA VAL A 11 12.56 -24.15 23.68
C VAL A 11 12.65 -25.55 23.05
N LEU A 12 11.83 -25.83 22.05
CA LEU A 12 12.02 -26.98 21.18
C LEU A 12 12.80 -26.52 19.94
N VAL A 13 14.12 -26.62 20.04
CA VAL A 13 15.02 -26.59 18.88
C VAL A 13 14.81 -27.88 18.11
N ILE A 14 14.13 -27.83 16.97
CA ILE A 14 14.28 -28.85 15.93
C ILE A 14 14.98 -28.15 14.76
N GLY A 15 16.29 -28.39 14.69
CA GLY A 15 17.08 -28.05 13.53
C GLY A 15 16.71 -28.95 12.36
N PHE A 16 16.51 -28.34 11.20
CA PHE A 16 16.75 -28.98 9.91
C PHE A 16 17.90 -28.22 9.22
N PRO A 17 18.99 -28.91 8.83
CA PRO A 17 20.14 -28.30 8.21
C PRO A 17 19.91 -28.22 6.70
N PHE A 18 19.71 -27.02 6.18
CA PHE A 18 19.92 -26.75 4.75
C PHE A 18 20.83 -25.54 4.63
N GLY A 19 22.12 -25.83 4.45
CA GLY A 19 23.06 -24.86 3.92
C GLY A 19 22.66 -24.53 2.49
N ALA A 20 22.21 -23.29 2.29
CA ALA A 20 22.40 -22.55 1.07
C ALA A 20 22.84 -21.15 1.50
N GLU A 21 24.13 -20.89 1.36
CA GLU A 21 24.64 -19.53 1.28
C GLU A 21 23.95 -18.81 0.12
N SER A 22 23.83 -17.48 0.24
CA SER A 22 23.23 -16.57 -0.73
C SER A 22 21.70 -16.59 -0.81
N LEU A 23 21.06 -16.03 0.22
CA LEU A 23 20.16 -14.91 -0.03
C LEU A 23 20.54 -13.83 0.97
N GLY A 24 21.30 -12.84 0.48
CA GLY A 24 21.30 -11.55 1.13
C GLY A 24 19.85 -11.15 1.29
N ALA A 25 19.36 -11.28 2.53
CA ALA A 25 18.20 -10.55 2.99
C ALA A 25 18.62 -9.09 2.86
N GLN A 26 18.46 -8.58 1.64
CA GLN A 26 18.46 -7.20 1.28
C GLN A 26 17.56 -6.59 2.33
N ARG A 27 18.20 -5.88 3.28
CA ARG A 27 17.52 -5.06 4.28
C ARG A 27 16.36 -4.45 3.54
N HIS A 28 15.15 -4.85 3.92
CA HIS A 28 13.94 -4.20 3.48
C HIS A 28 14.22 -2.74 3.82
N GLY A 29 14.51 -1.98 2.76
CA GLY A 29 15.03 -0.64 2.86
C GLY A 29 14.13 0.07 3.84
N THR A 30 14.77 0.58 4.89
CA THR A 30 14.18 1.44 5.90
C THR A 30 13.06 2.22 5.26
N THR A 31 11.88 2.15 5.85
CA THR A 31 10.85 3.17 5.73
C THR A 31 11.57 4.49 6.04
N GLU A 32 12.20 5.08 5.03
CA GLU A 32 12.62 6.45 5.07
C GLU A 32 11.29 7.17 5.20
N THR A 33 10.99 7.62 6.42
CA THR A 33 10.13 8.76 6.67
C THR A 33 10.71 9.90 5.85
N PHE A 34 10.40 9.88 4.56
CA PHE A 34 10.75 10.92 3.63
C PHE A 34 9.94 12.11 4.11
N HIS A 35 10.61 13.13 4.65
CA HIS A 35 9.95 14.37 5.00
C HIS A 35 9.53 15.04 3.69
N ILE A 36 8.32 14.70 3.24
CA ILE A 36 7.71 15.19 1.99
C ILE A 36 7.76 16.72 1.91
N ASP A 37 7.80 17.40 3.06
CA ASP A 37 7.73 18.85 3.14
C ASP A 37 8.96 19.59 2.58
N LYS A 38 10.13 18.95 2.40
CA LYS A 38 11.37 19.65 1.99
C LYS A 38 12.39 18.77 1.24
N ALA A 39 12.07 18.29 0.04
CA ALA A 39 13.14 17.83 -0.85
C ALA A 39 14.06 19.01 -1.24
N ILE A 40 15.38 18.84 -1.13
CA ILE A 40 16.38 19.89 -1.41
C ILE A 40 17.34 19.45 -2.53
N THR A 41 17.64 18.15 -2.60
CA THR A 41 18.58 17.58 -3.55
C THR A 41 17.88 16.91 -4.72
N LYS A 42 18.58 16.80 -5.86
CA LYS A 42 18.09 16.06 -7.04
C LYS A 42 17.69 14.62 -6.71
N GLY A 43 18.45 13.96 -5.83
CA GLY A 43 18.17 12.59 -5.40
C GLY A 43 16.88 12.49 -4.59
N GLU A 44 16.63 13.45 -3.71
CA GLU A 44 15.41 13.54 -2.92
C GLU A 44 14.18 13.78 -3.80
N HIS A 45 14.25 14.72 -4.74
CA HIS A 45 13.17 14.95 -5.71
C HIS A 45 12.85 13.68 -6.53
N ARG A 46 13.87 12.96 -6.99
CA ARG A 46 13.65 11.65 -7.67
C ARG A 46 13.03 10.60 -6.74
N GLY A 47 13.39 10.63 -5.46
CA GLY A 47 12.77 9.81 -4.41
C GLY A 47 11.28 10.10 -4.28
N LEU A 48 10.90 11.37 -4.17
CA LEU A 48 9.50 11.81 -4.12
C LEU A 48 8.73 11.45 -5.39
N ALA A 49 9.31 11.67 -6.56
CA ALA A 49 8.69 11.28 -7.83
C ALA A 49 8.34 9.78 -7.84
N ASN A 50 9.27 8.94 -7.38
CA ASN A 50 9.02 7.50 -7.27
C ASN A 50 7.98 7.14 -6.21
N TYR A 51 7.96 7.84 -5.08
CA TYR A 51 6.94 7.66 -4.05
C TYR A 51 5.55 8.00 -4.59
N TYR A 52 5.39 9.16 -5.22
CA TYR A 52 4.11 9.58 -5.79
C TYR A 52 3.63 8.67 -6.92
N ARG A 53 4.52 8.19 -7.79
CA ARG A 53 4.16 7.14 -8.78
C ARG A 53 3.67 5.86 -8.13
N GLN A 54 4.23 5.47 -6.98
CA GLN A 54 3.75 4.30 -6.24
C GLN A 54 2.36 4.55 -5.65
N GLN A 55 2.12 5.73 -5.05
CA GLN A 55 0.78 6.11 -4.57
C GLN A 55 -0.24 6.10 -5.72
N ALA A 56 0.08 6.71 -6.86
CA ALA A 56 -0.79 6.71 -8.03
C ALA A 56 -1.14 5.28 -8.51
N LYS A 57 -0.20 4.33 -8.43
CA LYS A 57 -0.47 2.91 -8.75
C LYS A 57 -1.41 2.27 -7.73
N LEU A 58 -1.26 2.56 -6.45
CA LEU A 58 -2.13 2.04 -5.39
C LEU A 58 -3.57 2.53 -5.56
N TYR A 59 -3.77 3.83 -5.81
CA TYR A 59 -5.11 4.38 -6.04
C TYR A 59 -5.76 3.86 -7.32
N ARG A 60 -4.99 3.62 -8.39
CA ARG A 60 -5.52 2.92 -9.58
C ARG A 60 -5.95 1.48 -9.28
N LEU A 61 -5.25 0.79 -8.37
CA LEU A 61 -5.65 -0.55 -7.93
C LEU A 61 -6.93 -0.49 -7.08
N GLU A 62 -7.05 0.52 -6.22
CA GLU A 62 -8.26 0.77 -5.43
C GLU A 62 -9.47 1.06 -6.33
N ALA A 63 -9.33 1.91 -7.35
CA ALA A 63 -10.38 2.15 -8.35
C ALA A 63 -10.86 0.83 -9.00
N LYS A 64 -9.91 -0.03 -9.42
CA LYS A 64 -10.23 -1.35 -9.97
C LYS A 64 -10.95 -2.26 -8.98
N ASN A 65 -10.62 -2.16 -7.69
CA ASN A 65 -11.29 -2.94 -6.65
C ASN A 65 -12.74 -2.48 -6.48
N HIS A 66 -13.00 -1.17 -6.45
CA HIS A 66 -14.37 -0.63 -6.41
C HIS A 66 -15.18 -1.01 -7.65
N ASP A 67 -14.57 -1.00 -8.84
CA ASP A 67 -15.23 -1.47 -10.06
C ASP A 67 -15.56 -2.97 -10.03
N ARG A 68 -14.72 -3.80 -9.43
CA ARG A 68 -15.02 -5.22 -9.21
C ARG A 68 -16.15 -5.41 -8.20
N MET A 69 -16.17 -4.62 -7.13
CA MET A 69 -17.24 -4.68 -6.12
C MET A 69 -18.60 -4.36 -6.74
N LYS A 70 -18.69 -3.38 -7.64
CA LYS A 70 -19.90 -3.10 -8.42
C LYS A 70 -20.49 -4.36 -9.08
N ILE A 71 -19.63 -5.21 -9.65
CA ILE A 71 -20.04 -6.45 -10.33
C ILE A 71 -20.49 -7.51 -9.31
N VAL A 72 -19.73 -7.70 -8.23
CA VAL A 72 -20.04 -8.70 -7.19
C VAL A 72 -21.40 -8.43 -6.56
N TYR A 73 -21.69 -7.18 -6.20
CA TYR A 73 -22.94 -6.82 -5.53
C TYR A 73 -24.15 -6.85 -6.47
N SER A 74 -23.97 -6.52 -7.75
CA SER A 74 -25.05 -6.65 -8.75
C SER A 74 -25.41 -8.13 -8.99
N ASN A 75 -24.40 -9.01 -9.05
CA ASN A 75 -24.62 -10.45 -9.29
C ASN A 75 -25.09 -11.22 -8.06
N ALA A 76 -24.83 -10.73 -6.84
CA ALA A 76 -25.15 -11.47 -5.62
C ALA A 76 -26.64 -11.48 -5.26
N HIS A 77 -27.51 -10.81 -6.04
CA HIS A 77 -28.94 -10.63 -5.74
C HIS A 77 -29.19 -10.26 -4.28
N LEU A 78 -28.24 -9.51 -3.66
CA LEU A 78 -28.36 -8.96 -2.33
C LEU A 78 -29.34 -7.79 -2.41
N HIS A 79 -30.60 -8.13 -2.69
CA HIS A 79 -31.74 -7.23 -2.79
C HIS A 79 -32.11 -6.77 -1.39
N TYR A 80 -31.27 -5.91 -0.82
CA TYR A 80 -31.65 -5.10 0.34
C TYR A 80 -32.55 -3.97 -0.17
N GLY A 81 -33.80 -4.30 -0.52
CA GLY A 81 -34.90 -3.36 -0.73
C GLY A 81 -34.58 -2.06 -1.49
N GLY A 82 -34.02 -2.16 -2.71
CA GLY A 82 -33.73 -1.00 -3.56
C GLY A 82 -32.29 -0.46 -3.50
N SER A 83 -31.39 -1.12 -2.75
CA SER A 83 -30.01 -0.66 -2.52
C SER A 83 -29.01 -0.92 -3.66
N GLU A 84 -29.37 -1.65 -4.72
CA GLU A 84 -28.41 -2.03 -5.77
C GLU A 84 -27.88 -0.80 -6.54
N ASN A 85 -28.78 0.10 -6.94
CA ASN A 85 -28.40 1.32 -7.63
C ASN A 85 -27.58 2.25 -6.72
N VAL A 86 -27.97 2.38 -5.45
CA VAL A 86 -27.23 3.18 -4.46
C VAL A 86 -25.81 2.62 -4.26
N PHE A 87 -25.66 1.31 -4.18
CA PHE A 87 -24.34 0.69 -4.01
C PHE A 87 -23.47 0.81 -5.28
N LYS A 88 -24.08 0.65 -6.45
CA LYS A 88 -23.41 0.85 -7.74
C LYS A 88 -22.93 2.28 -7.90
N GLU A 89 -23.76 3.27 -7.55
CA GLU A 89 -23.41 4.69 -7.54
C GLU A 89 -22.28 4.94 -6.54
N HIS A 90 -22.40 4.46 -5.31
CA HIS A 90 -21.37 4.57 -4.28
C HIS A 90 -20.00 4.01 -4.74
N CYS A 91 -19.97 2.80 -5.31
CA CYS A 91 -18.72 2.23 -5.83
C CYS A 91 -18.18 3.00 -7.04
N THR A 92 -19.06 3.57 -7.86
CA THR A 92 -18.65 4.38 -9.02
C THR A 92 -18.02 5.69 -8.56
N GLU A 93 -18.61 6.35 -7.56
CA GLU A 93 -18.04 7.54 -6.93
C GLU A 93 -16.67 7.27 -6.32
N LEU A 94 -16.52 6.16 -5.57
CA LEU A 94 -15.24 5.78 -4.97
C LEU A 94 -14.18 5.43 -6.04
N SER A 95 -14.56 4.72 -7.11
CA SER A 95 -13.64 4.45 -8.22
C SER A 95 -13.15 5.75 -8.87
N ASN A 96 -14.07 6.68 -9.15
CA ASN A 96 -13.74 7.98 -9.75
C ASN A 96 -12.85 8.82 -8.83
N LEU A 97 -13.15 8.86 -7.53
CA LEU A 97 -12.33 9.58 -6.55
C LEU A 97 -10.91 9.02 -6.47
N ALA A 98 -10.78 7.69 -6.47
CA ALA A 98 -9.48 7.03 -6.48
C ALA A 98 -8.70 7.34 -7.78
N LEU A 99 -9.37 7.38 -8.94
CA LEU A 99 -8.72 7.80 -10.20
C LEU A 99 -8.25 9.25 -10.17
N GLN A 100 -9.09 10.18 -9.71
CA GLN A 100 -8.70 11.59 -9.56
C GLN A 100 -7.51 11.76 -8.61
N THR A 101 -7.51 11.00 -7.51
CA THR A 101 -6.39 10.99 -6.56
C THR A 101 -5.12 10.45 -7.21
N ALA A 102 -5.22 9.40 -8.03
CA ALA A 102 -4.08 8.87 -8.77
C ALA A 102 -3.51 9.91 -9.76
N GLU A 103 -4.37 10.67 -10.45
CA GLU A 103 -3.94 11.74 -11.36
C GLU A 103 -3.23 12.88 -10.62
N GLN A 104 -3.71 13.26 -9.43
CA GLN A 104 -3.03 14.24 -8.57
C GLN A 104 -1.63 13.75 -8.17
N TYR A 105 -1.48 12.48 -7.81
CA TYR A 105 -0.18 11.90 -7.53
C TYR A 105 0.75 11.83 -8.75
N ASP A 106 0.23 11.53 -9.95
CA ASP A 106 1.06 11.59 -11.15
C ASP A 106 1.52 13.02 -11.46
N ALA A 107 0.67 14.02 -11.22
CA ALA A 107 1.03 15.43 -11.38
C ALA A 107 2.15 15.83 -10.42
N LEU A 108 2.04 15.44 -9.14
CA LEU A 108 3.09 15.63 -8.15
C LEU A 108 4.38 14.90 -8.54
N ALA A 109 4.27 13.67 -9.03
CA ALA A 109 5.45 12.93 -9.48
C ALA A 109 6.19 13.65 -10.61
N LYS A 110 5.44 14.22 -11.56
CA LYS A 110 5.99 14.97 -12.68
C LYS A 110 6.67 16.27 -12.20
N GLU A 111 6.05 16.99 -11.27
CA GLU A 111 6.65 18.18 -10.67
C GLU A 111 7.99 17.86 -10.01
N GLU A 112 8.06 16.77 -9.26
CA GLU A 112 9.28 16.31 -8.60
C GLU A 112 10.36 15.86 -9.61
N ASP A 113 10.00 15.22 -10.72
CA ASP A 113 10.97 14.92 -11.78
C ASP A 113 11.58 16.20 -12.37
N GLU A 114 10.75 17.20 -12.66
CA GLU A 114 11.17 18.48 -13.20
C GLU A 114 12.10 19.23 -12.24
N LEU A 115 11.86 19.13 -10.92
CA LEU A 115 12.74 19.69 -9.89
C LEU A 115 14.04 18.89 -9.75
N GLY A 116 13.99 17.56 -9.89
CA GLY A 116 15.15 16.69 -9.80
C GLY A 116 16.11 16.80 -10.99
N ASP A 117 15.64 17.29 -12.14
CA ASP A 117 16.45 17.44 -13.36
C ASP A 117 17.10 18.82 -13.52
N ARG A 118 16.63 19.85 -12.80
CA ARG A 118 17.28 21.18 -12.69
C ARG A 118 18.60 21.07 -11.90
#